data_AF-A0A374P141-F1
#
_entry.id   AF-A0A374P141-F1
#
_cell.length_a   1.000
_cell.length_b   1.000
_cell.length_c   1.000
_cell.angle_alpha   90.00
_cell.angle_beta   90.00
_cell.angle_gamma   90.00
#
_symmetry.space_group_name_H-M   'P 1'
#
loop_
_entity.id
_entity.type
_entity.pdbx_description
1 polymer ?
#
loop_
_entity_poly.entity_id
_entity_poly.type
_entity_poly.pdbx_seq_one_letter_code
_entity_poly.pdbx_strand_id
1 'polypeptide(L)'
;MGLFGFDPLKEAGGWESAMTEEEIAEMEKKGYDMSSVRGKQEEIAAQEETDEAAFMEQRKATAVATNLNQLISYRATPRSTESEFFKDVAGKAPLFGKEKWREKFASAPMIYGAVVQANTALWLPGTETFLPAVFVFALDSTHIYDVEWLTATAEKISSMKESAHVPADCQEFIGILRDSQSEFCFPLGASLSSGADAWCVTYKFEKQTLLPGNRLPEDGIVPFLLEAKPKKQIPVQLAAIPGKYYKA
;
A
#
# COMPACT_ATOMS: atom_id res chain seq x y z
N MET A 1 8.51 3.15 6.43
CA MET A 1 7.62 2.50 5.45
C MET A 1 8.17 1.11 5.22
N GLY A 2 7.51 0.07 5.72
CA GLY A 2 7.95 -1.31 5.53
C GLY A 2 7.88 -1.72 4.06
N LEU A 3 9.00 -2.23 3.53
CA LEU A 3 9.10 -2.80 2.19
C LEU A 3 8.25 -4.08 2.14
N PHE A 4 7.32 -4.19 1.18
CA PHE A 4 6.77 -5.51 0.84
C PHE A 4 7.81 -6.23 -0.01
N GLY A 5 8.25 -7.39 0.48
CA GLY A 5 8.76 -8.44 -0.39
C GLY A 5 10.19 -8.26 -0.88
N PHE A 6 11.09 -7.75 -0.03
CA PHE A 6 12.42 -8.32 -0.02
C PHE A 6 12.46 -9.30 1.15
N ASP A 7 12.38 -10.59 0.82
CA ASP A 7 12.82 -11.67 1.70
C ASP A 7 14.17 -12.12 1.11
N PRO A 8 15.27 -11.39 1.38
CA PRO A 8 16.58 -11.71 0.80
C PRO A 8 17.07 -13.12 1.20
N LEU A 9 16.44 -13.72 2.20
CA LEU A 9 16.71 -15.07 2.68
C LEU A 9 16.33 -16.18 1.70
N LYS A 10 15.58 -15.90 0.62
CA LYS A 10 14.97 -16.99 -0.17
C LYS A 10 15.54 -17.29 -1.55
N GLU A 11 16.33 -16.42 -2.18
CA GLU A 11 16.73 -16.68 -3.58
C GLU A 11 18.21 -16.56 -3.94
N ALA A 12 19.14 -16.32 -3.01
CA ALA A 12 20.57 -16.25 -3.40
C ALA A 12 21.60 -16.89 -2.47
N GLY A 13 21.29 -17.21 -1.21
CA GLY A 13 22.31 -17.68 -0.27
C GLY A 13 22.06 -19.11 0.19
N GLY A 14 23.12 -19.92 0.20
CA GLY A 14 23.10 -21.25 0.80
C GLY A 14 22.70 -21.21 2.28
N TRP A 15 22.67 -22.38 2.94
CA TRP A 15 22.27 -22.51 4.36
C TRP A 15 22.95 -21.52 5.32
N GLU A 16 24.14 -21.00 4.98
CA GLU A 16 24.89 -19.98 5.73
C GLU A 16 24.20 -18.61 5.81
N SER A 17 23.49 -18.16 4.77
CA SER A 17 22.78 -16.87 4.79
C SER A 17 21.46 -16.93 5.57
N ALA A 18 20.94 -18.14 5.79
CA ALA A 18 19.69 -18.37 6.51
C ALA A 18 19.86 -18.52 8.02
N MET A 19 21.11 -18.54 8.52
CA MET A 19 21.39 -18.69 9.95
C MET A 19 21.20 -17.37 10.71
N THR A 20 20.52 -17.45 11.84
CA THR A 20 20.37 -16.33 12.77
C THR A 20 21.66 -16.08 13.57
N GLU A 21 21.84 -14.86 14.08
CA GLU A 21 22.98 -14.53 14.96
C GLU A 21 23.05 -15.46 16.19
N GLU A 22 21.89 -15.89 16.69
CA GLU A 22 21.76 -16.81 17.82
C GLU A 22 22.26 -18.21 17.48
N GLU A 23 21.93 -18.74 16.30
CA GLU A 23 22.41 -20.04 15.81
C GLU A 23 23.92 -20.01 15.55
N ILE A 24 24.44 -18.91 14.99
CA ILE A 24 25.87 -18.70 14.78
C ILE A 24 26.61 -18.72 16.12
N ALA A 25 26.11 -17.97 17.11
CA ALA A 25 26.70 -17.93 18.46
C ALA A 25 26.64 -19.30 19.16
N GLU A 26 25.57 -20.07 18.96
CA GLU A 26 25.45 -21.42 19.50
C GLU A 26 26.46 -22.39 18.86
N MET A 27 26.70 -22.28 17.56
CA MET A 27 27.69 -23.08 16.82
C MET A 27 29.13 -22.73 17.22
N GLU A 28 29.44 -21.45 17.41
CA GLU A 28 30.73 -21.00 17.93
C GLU A 28 30.97 -21.54 19.35
N LYS A 29 29.93 -21.54 20.20
CA LYS A 29 30.00 -22.12 21.55
C LYS A 29 30.22 -23.64 21.54
N LYS A 30 29.75 -24.33 20.50
CA LYS A 30 30.03 -25.76 20.25
C LYS A 30 31.43 -26.01 19.64
N GLY A 31 32.18 -24.94 19.35
CA GLY A 31 33.56 -24.99 18.84
C GLY A 31 33.68 -25.01 17.31
N TYR A 32 32.61 -24.72 16.57
CA TYR A 32 32.65 -24.57 15.13
C TYR A 32 33.17 -23.17 14.73
N ASP A 33 34.01 -23.10 13.70
CA ASP A 33 34.45 -21.83 13.13
C ASP A 33 33.38 -21.26 12.20
N MET A 34 32.74 -20.17 12.63
CA MET A 34 31.68 -19.48 11.87
C MET A 34 32.15 -18.17 11.23
N SER A 35 33.45 -17.88 11.23
CA SER A 35 34.00 -16.63 10.69
C SER A 35 33.63 -16.39 9.22
N SER A 36 33.63 -17.45 8.41
CA SER A 36 33.20 -17.38 7.01
C SER A 36 31.71 -17.06 6.85
N VAL A 37 30.86 -17.46 7.80
CA VAL A 37 29.41 -17.17 7.76
C VAL A 37 29.17 -15.72 8.15
N ARG A 38 29.85 -15.23 9.20
CA ARG A 38 29.81 -13.82 9.60
C ARG A 38 30.29 -12.89 8.49
N GLY A 39 31.41 -13.20 7.84
CA GLY A 39 31.92 -12.40 6.72
C GLY A 39 30.93 -12.32 5.55
N LYS A 40 30.26 -13.43 5.21
CA LYS A 40 29.21 -13.44 4.18
C LYS A 40 27.98 -12.63 4.59
N GLN A 41 27.57 -12.68 5.85
CA GLN A 41 26.45 -11.86 6.34
C GLN A 41 26.77 -10.37 6.30
N GLU A 42 27.99 -9.97 6.66
CA GLU A 42 28.46 -8.59 6.55
C GLU A 42 28.47 -8.12 5.08
N GLU A 43 28.93 -8.97 4.15
CA GLU A 43 28.90 -8.67 2.71
C GLU A 43 27.46 -8.51 2.18
N ILE A 44 26.54 -9.40 2.58
CA ILE A 44 25.12 -9.33 2.22
C ILE A 44 24.50 -8.05 2.78
N ALA A 45 24.69 -7.76 4.07
CA ALA A 45 24.15 -6.56 4.69
C ALA A 45 24.67 -5.27 4.03
N ALA A 46 25.96 -5.22 3.69
CA ALA A 46 26.54 -4.09 2.96
C ALA A 46 25.97 -3.93 1.55
N GLN A 47 25.73 -5.05 0.85
CA GLN A 47 25.09 -5.03 -0.47
C GLN A 47 23.62 -4.58 -0.37
N GLU A 48 22.87 -5.09 0.61
CA GLU A 48 21.48 -4.68 0.85
C GLU A 48 21.37 -3.19 1.18
N GLU A 49 22.25 -2.66 2.05
CA GLU A 49 22.29 -1.21 2.33
C GLU A 49 22.59 -0.39 1.06
N THR A 50 23.49 -0.88 0.21
CA THR A 50 23.82 -0.24 -1.07
C THR A 50 22.64 -0.26 -2.03
N ASP A 51 21.94 -1.40 -2.15
CA ASP A 51 20.79 -1.58 -3.02
C ASP A 51 19.59 -0.76 -2.54
N GLU A 52 19.35 -0.70 -1.23
CA GLU A 52 18.33 0.17 -0.63
C GLU A 52 18.62 1.64 -0.87
N ALA A 53 19.87 2.07 -0.72
CA ALA A 53 20.27 3.45 -1.00
C ALA A 53 20.05 3.81 -2.48
N ALA A 54 20.47 2.94 -3.40
CA ALA A 54 20.27 3.11 -4.84
C ALA A 54 18.78 3.16 -5.21
N PHE A 55 17.96 2.29 -4.61
CA PHE A 55 16.51 2.29 -4.79
C PHE A 55 15.88 3.60 -4.31
N MET A 56 16.28 4.10 -3.14
CA MET A 56 15.78 5.36 -2.59
C MET A 56 16.20 6.58 -3.42
N GLU A 57 17.42 6.58 -3.97
CA GLU A 57 17.88 7.60 -4.91
C GLU A 57 17.03 7.56 -6.20
N GLN A 58 16.83 6.37 -6.77
CA GLN A 58 16.03 6.20 -7.98
C GLN A 58 14.56 6.61 -7.75
N ARG A 59 13.99 6.28 -6.59
CA ARG A 59 12.63 6.69 -6.20
C ARG A 59 12.53 8.22 -6.15
N LYS A 60 13.50 8.91 -5.57
CA LYS A 60 13.56 10.39 -5.53
C LYS A 60 13.72 10.98 -6.93
N ALA A 61 14.65 10.43 -7.73
CA ALA A 61 14.91 10.88 -9.09
C ALA A 61 13.69 10.69 -10.01
N THR A 62 12.87 9.69 -9.71
CA THR A 62 11.61 9.40 -10.39
C THR A 62 10.42 9.86 -9.56
N ALA A 63 10.50 10.82 -8.65
CA ALA A 63 9.30 11.29 -7.97
C ALA A 63 8.25 11.88 -8.95
N VAL A 64 6.96 11.77 -8.62
CA VAL A 64 5.88 12.48 -9.33
C VAL A 64 5.10 13.29 -8.33
N ALA A 65 5.06 14.61 -8.57
CA ALA A 65 4.15 15.49 -7.87
C ALA A 65 2.71 15.26 -8.34
N THR A 66 1.79 15.30 -7.39
CA THR A 66 0.35 15.24 -7.63
C THR A 66 -0.29 16.59 -7.34
N ASN A 67 -1.47 16.82 -7.91
CA ASN A 67 -2.30 17.97 -7.62
C ASN A 67 -3.74 17.48 -7.39
N LEU A 68 -4.02 17.08 -6.15
CA LEU A 68 -5.33 16.55 -5.74
C LEU A 68 -6.46 17.57 -5.87
N ASN A 69 -6.17 18.87 -5.96
CA ASN A 69 -7.18 19.91 -6.18
C ASN A 69 -7.85 19.79 -7.56
N GLN A 70 -7.18 19.19 -8.54
CA GLN A 70 -7.78 18.87 -9.85
C GLN A 70 -9.01 17.95 -9.71
N LEU A 71 -9.08 17.18 -8.62
CA LEU A 71 -10.17 16.24 -8.37
C LEU A 71 -11.42 16.84 -7.72
N ILE A 72 -11.36 18.10 -7.26
CA ILE A 72 -12.48 18.74 -6.54
C ILE A 72 -13.76 18.73 -7.39
N SER A 73 -13.65 18.95 -8.71
CA SER A 73 -14.78 18.95 -9.64
C SER A 73 -15.45 17.58 -9.80
N TYR A 74 -14.75 16.48 -9.49
CA TYR A 74 -15.24 15.10 -9.61
C TYR A 74 -15.80 14.53 -8.30
N ARG A 75 -15.72 15.28 -7.19
CA ARG A 75 -16.22 14.81 -5.87
C ARG A 75 -17.74 14.74 -5.80
N ALA A 76 -18.44 15.62 -6.53
CA ALA A 76 -19.90 15.67 -6.53
C ALA A 76 -20.51 14.40 -7.13
N THR A 77 -21.55 13.90 -6.46
CA THR A 77 -22.35 12.74 -6.90
C THR A 77 -23.81 13.15 -7.07
N PRO A 78 -24.55 12.60 -8.06
CA PRO A 78 -24.08 11.65 -9.06
C PRO A 78 -23.23 12.30 -10.16
N ARG A 79 -22.20 11.59 -10.64
CA ARG A 79 -21.36 12.04 -11.77
C ARG A 79 -22.01 11.74 -13.11
N SER A 80 -21.64 12.52 -14.13
CA SER A 80 -22.05 12.26 -15.51
C SER A 80 -21.45 10.97 -16.06
N THR A 81 -22.29 10.04 -16.47
CA THR A 81 -21.91 8.75 -17.10
C THR A 81 -21.30 8.92 -18.49
N GLU A 82 -21.44 10.10 -19.08
CA GLU A 82 -20.93 10.41 -20.42
C GLU A 82 -19.52 11.03 -20.41
N SER A 83 -19.05 11.45 -19.23
CA SER A 83 -17.73 12.06 -19.05
C SER A 83 -16.58 11.10 -19.34
N GLU A 84 -15.45 11.62 -19.81
CA GLU A 84 -14.23 10.83 -19.96
C GLU A 84 -13.78 10.24 -18.62
N PHE A 85 -13.87 11.03 -17.55
CA PHE A 85 -13.60 10.57 -16.18
C PHE A 85 -14.38 9.30 -15.83
N PHE A 86 -15.69 9.29 -16.10
CA PHE A 86 -16.50 8.11 -15.82
C PHE A 86 -16.04 6.90 -16.64
N LYS A 87 -15.77 7.07 -17.93
CA LYS A 87 -15.33 5.99 -18.83
C LYS A 87 -13.97 5.42 -18.41
N ASP A 88 -13.06 6.29 -18.00
CA ASP A 88 -11.70 5.90 -17.62
C ASP A 88 -11.64 5.23 -16.24
N VAL A 89 -12.48 5.64 -15.27
CA VAL A 89 -12.51 5.01 -13.93
C VAL A 89 -13.39 3.77 -13.90
N ALA A 90 -14.60 3.83 -14.45
CA ALA A 90 -15.54 2.72 -14.41
C ALA A 90 -15.16 1.59 -15.39
N GLY A 91 -14.46 1.94 -16.48
CA GLY A 91 -14.07 1.00 -17.51
C GLY A 91 -15.26 0.51 -18.34
N LYS A 92 -15.19 -0.76 -18.75
CA LYS A 92 -16.19 -1.35 -19.66
C LYS A 92 -17.42 -1.80 -18.90
N ALA A 93 -18.59 -1.35 -19.37
CA ALA A 93 -19.87 -1.77 -18.81
C ALA A 93 -20.08 -3.29 -18.93
N PRO A 94 -20.65 -3.94 -17.91
CA PRO A 94 -20.94 -5.38 -17.95
C PRO A 94 -22.04 -5.71 -18.99
N LEU A 95 -22.10 -6.98 -19.41
CA LEU A 95 -23.10 -7.44 -20.37
C LEU A 95 -24.54 -7.37 -19.83
N PHE A 96 -24.72 -7.63 -18.53
CA PHE A 96 -25.99 -7.55 -17.82
C PHE A 96 -25.91 -6.51 -16.68
N GLY A 97 -27.03 -5.86 -16.35
CA GLY A 97 -27.08 -4.92 -15.21
C GLY A 97 -26.40 -3.57 -15.45
N LYS A 98 -26.28 -3.12 -16.70
CA LYS A 98 -25.62 -1.86 -17.10
C LYS A 98 -26.13 -0.63 -16.34
N GLU A 99 -27.44 -0.53 -16.13
CA GLU A 99 -28.03 0.61 -15.40
C GLU A 99 -27.58 0.66 -13.95
N LYS A 100 -27.66 -0.48 -13.23
CA LYS A 100 -27.18 -0.59 -11.85
C LYS A 100 -25.68 -0.32 -11.74
N TRP A 101 -24.89 -0.81 -12.70
CA TRP A 101 -23.45 -0.53 -12.77
C TRP A 101 -23.18 0.97 -12.99
N ARG A 102 -23.93 1.62 -13.89
CA ARG A 102 -23.82 3.06 -14.13
C ARG A 102 -24.17 3.88 -12.89
N GLU A 103 -25.28 3.56 -12.25
CA GLU A 103 -25.73 4.21 -11.02
C GLU A 103 -24.71 4.04 -9.90
N LYS A 104 -24.16 2.83 -9.73
CA LYS A 104 -23.12 2.52 -8.75
C LYS A 104 -21.89 3.42 -8.93
N PHE A 105 -21.32 3.49 -10.13
CA PHE A 105 -20.14 4.33 -10.39
C PHE A 105 -20.43 5.82 -10.36
N ALA A 106 -21.63 6.24 -10.79
CA ALA A 106 -22.02 7.65 -10.75
C ALA A 106 -22.18 8.14 -9.30
N SER A 107 -22.70 7.30 -8.41
CA SER A 107 -22.97 7.63 -6.99
C SER A 107 -21.86 7.24 -6.02
N ALA A 108 -20.89 6.41 -6.44
CA ALA A 108 -19.76 5.99 -5.60
C ALA A 108 -19.00 7.20 -5.06
N PRO A 109 -18.84 7.39 -3.74
CA PRO A 109 -18.08 8.52 -3.22
C PRO A 109 -16.59 8.41 -3.60
N MET A 110 -15.96 9.56 -3.81
CA MET A 110 -14.50 9.63 -3.96
C MET A 110 -13.86 9.65 -2.56
N ILE A 111 -12.78 8.89 -2.38
CA ILE A 111 -11.99 8.83 -1.15
C ILE A 111 -10.51 8.99 -1.47
N TYR A 112 -9.72 9.48 -0.51
CA TYR A 112 -8.26 9.43 -0.57
C TYR A 112 -7.74 8.29 0.31
N GLY A 113 -6.81 7.50 -0.24
CA GLY A 113 -6.11 6.45 0.48
C GLY A 113 -4.63 6.77 0.60
N ALA A 114 -4.07 6.68 1.80
CA ALA A 114 -2.63 6.76 2.03
C ALA A 114 -2.01 5.36 2.04
N VAL A 115 -0.87 5.20 1.37
CA VAL A 115 -0.12 3.94 1.32
C VAL A 115 0.49 3.66 2.70
N VAL A 116 0.12 2.52 3.28
CA VAL A 116 0.72 1.97 4.50
C VAL A 116 1.94 1.11 4.15
N GLN A 117 1.78 0.24 3.16
CA GLN A 117 2.81 -0.63 2.62
C GLN A 117 2.48 -0.92 1.16
N ALA A 118 3.49 -1.02 0.29
CA ALA A 118 3.29 -1.37 -1.12
C ALA A 118 4.43 -2.25 -1.64
N ASN A 119 4.13 -3.11 -2.62
CA ASN A 119 5.16 -3.84 -3.38
C ASN A 119 6.22 -2.85 -3.90
N THR A 120 7.50 -3.18 -3.78
CA THR A 120 8.61 -2.27 -4.11
C THR A 120 8.58 -1.78 -5.55
N ALA A 121 8.15 -2.63 -6.50
CA ALA A 121 8.03 -2.26 -7.90
C ALA A 121 7.04 -1.11 -8.15
N LEU A 122 6.05 -0.91 -7.26
CA LEU A 122 5.09 0.19 -7.38
C LEU A 122 5.74 1.57 -7.18
N TRP A 123 6.90 1.68 -6.54
CA TRP A 123 7.56 2.97 -6.30
C TRP A 123 8.42 3.46 -7.46
N LEU A 124 8.72 2.59 -8.42
CA LEU A 124 9.49 2.91 -9.61
C LEU A 124 8.58 2.88 -10.85
N PRO A 125 8.88 3.65 -11.92
CA PRO A 125 8.11 3.58 -13.15
C PRO A 125 8.13 2.15 -13.72
N GLY A 126 6.97 1.58 -14.02
CA GLY A 126 6.89 0.24 -14.60
C GLY A 126 5.61 -0.04 -15.38
N THR A 127 5.45 -1.27 -15.84
CA THR A 127 4.27 -1.74 -16.57
C THR A 127 3.67 -3.01 -15.96
N GLU A 128 4.03 -3.28 -14.70
CA GLU A 128 3.64 -4.48 -14.01
C GLU A 128 2.13 -4.53 -13.75
N THR A 129 1.63 -5.72 -13.46
CA THR A 129 0.20 -5.99 -13.26
C THR A 129 -0.02 -6.73 -11.95
N PHE A 130 -1.20 -6.54 -11.37
CA PHE A 130 -1.64 -7.18 -10.13
C PHE A 130 -0.73 -6.93 -8.91
N LEU A 131 -0.05 -5.79 -8.87
CA LEU A 131 0.81 -5.43 -7.74
C LEU A 131 -0.03 -5.00 -6.53
N PRO A 132 0.19 -5.60 -5.33
CA PRO A 132 -0.53 -5.25 -4.13
C PRO A 132 0.04 -4.00 -3.44
N ALA A 133 -0.87 -3.23 -2.85
CA ALA A 133 -0.56 -2.20 -1.87
C ALA A 133 -1.66 -2.18 -0.81
N VAL A 134 -1.30 -1.76 0.41
CA VAL A 134 -2.22 -1.54 1.51
C VAL A 134 -2.45 -0.07 1.69
N PHE A 135 -3.71 0.31 1.76
CA PHE A 135 -4.15 1.68 1.94
C PHE A 135 -4.90 1.84 3.25
N VAL A 136 -4.75 3.00 3.87
CA VAL A 136 -5.69 3.50 4.89
C VAL A 136 -6.53 4.62 4.29
N PHE A 137 -7.83 4.62 4.55
CA PHE A 137 -8.75 5.69 4.15
C PHE A 137 -9.80 5.93 5.22
N ALA A 138 -10.46 7.08 5.17
CA ALA A 138 -11.59 7.44 6.03
C ALA A 138 -12.89 7.61 5.23
N LEU A 139 -14.01 7.45 5.92
CA LEU A 139 -15.37 7.60 5.37
C LEU A 139 -16.15 8.74 6.02
N ASP A 140 -15.70 9.25 7.17
CA ASP A 140 -16.29 10.43 7.78
C ASP A 140 -15.88 11.70 7.01
N SER A 141 -16.75 12.69 7.03
CA SER A 141 -16.59 13.92 6.24
C SER A 141 -15.37 14.76 6.64
N THR A 142 -14.86 14.59 7.86
CA THR A 142 -13.71 15.34 8.36
C THR A 142 -12.43 14.84 7.73
N HIS A 143 -12.25 13.51 7.64
CA HIS A 143 -10.97 12.91 7.27
C HIS A 143 -10.92 12.33 5.84
N ILE A 144 -12.06 12.17 5.15
CA ILE A 144 -12.14 11.53 3.81
C ILE A 144 -11.19 12.13 2.74
N TYR A 145 -10.81 13.41 2.90
CA TYR A 145 -9.85 14.10 2.03
C TYR A 145 -8.67 14.73 2.81
N ASP A 146 -8.53 14.43 4.10
CA ASP A 146 -7.48 15.01 4.95
C ASP A 146 -6.18 14.24 4.76
N VAL A 147 -5.31 14.79 3.90
CA VAL A 147 -4.01 14.18 3.57
C VAL A 147 -3.09 14.11 4.79
N GLU A 148 -3.07 15.13 5.65
CA GLU A 148 -2.21 15.15 6.81
C GLU A 148 -2.59 14.05 7.80
N TRP A 149 -3.89 13.91 8.08
CA TRP A 149 -4.40 12.86 8.94
C TRP A 149 -4.18 11.46 8.33
N LEU A 150 -4.42 11.28 7.03
CA LEU A 150 -4.24 9.99 6.35
C LEU A 150 -2.78 9.54 6.40
N THR A 151 -1.84 10.43 6.08
CA THR A 151 -0.40 10.15 6.12
C THR A 151 0.06 9.82 7.54
N ALA A 152 -0.33 10.63 8.53
CA ALA A 152 0.01 10.36 9.93
C ALA A 152 -0.55 9.01 10.42
N THR A 153 -1.76 8.64 9.98
CA THR A 153 -2.37 7.35 10.31
C THR A 153 -1.62 6.20 9.63
N ALA A 154 -1.23 6.36 8.37
CA ALA A 154 -0.45 5.36 7.64
C ALA A 154 0.91 5.11 8.30
N GLU A 155 1.61 6.17 8.69
CA GLU A 155 2.88 6.09 9.43
C GLU A 155 2.69 5.39 10.78
N LYS A 156 1.66 5.76 11.54
CA LYS A 156 1.34 5.13 12.83
C LYS A 156 1.06 3.63 12.69
N ILE A 157 0.37 3.22 11.63
CA ILE A 157 0.18 1.79 11.32
C ILE A 157 1.52 1.13 11.00
N SER A 158 2.35 1.75 10.16
CA SER A 158 3.68 1.22 9.82
C SER A 158 4.57 1.10 11.06
N SER A 159 4.54 2.03 12.00
CA SER A 159 5.29 1.93 13.26
C SER A 159 4.72 0.85 14.19
N MET A 160 3.40 0.71 14.26
CA MET A 160 2.76 -0.31 15.10
C MET A 160 3.02 -1.74 14.58
N LYS A 161 3.15 -1.91 13.26
CA LYS A 161 3.54 -3.18 12.64
C LYS A 161 4.87 -3.71 13.21
N GLU A 162 5.85 -2.83 13.44
CA GLU A 162 7.17 -3.19 13.98
C GLU A 162 7.19 -3.30 15.53
N SER A 163 6.15 -2.79 16.21
CA SER A 163 6.11 -2.76 17.68
C SER A 163 5.76 -4.12 18.30
N ALA A 164 6.53 -4.57 19.30
CA ALA A 164 6.14 -5.73 20.12
C ALA A 164 4.85 -5.49 20.93
N HIS A 165 4.54 -4.24 21.26
CA HIS A 165 3.36 -3.86 22.05
C HIS A 165 2.29 -3.27 21.14
N VAL A 166 1.21 -4.03 20.94
CA VAL A 166 0.05 -3.62 20.14
C VAL A 166 -1.18 -3.49 21.06
N PRO A 167 -1.86 -2.33 21.06
CA PRO A 167 -3.11 -2.13 21.80
C PRO A 167 -4.16 -3.19 21.44
N ALA A 168 -4.99 -3.59 22.42
CA ALA A 168 -5.93 -4.70 22.29
C ALA A 168 -6.91 -4.53 21.10
N ASP A 169 -7.35 -3.31 20.82
CA ASP A 169 -8.25 -2.99 19.70
C ASP A 169 -7.59 -3.10 18.31
N CYS A 170 -6.26 -3.19 18.26
CA CYS A 170 -5.47 -3.28 17.02
C CYS A 170 -4.81 -4.64 16.80
N GLN A 171 -4.80 -5.53 17.80
CA GLN A 171 -4.05 -6.80 17.76
C GLN A 171 -4.43 -7.69 16.58
N GLU A 172 -5.73 -7.88 16.33
CA GLU A 172 -6.20 -8.71 15.21
C GLU A 172 -5.76 -8.12 13.87
N PHE A 173 -5.95 -6.81 13.68
CA PHE A 173 -5.55 -6.11 12.46
C PHE A 173 -4.03 -6.19 12.23
N ILE A 174 -3.21 -5.87 13.23
CA ILE A 174 -1.75 -5.86 13.09
C ILE A 174 -1.22 -7.28 12.89
N GLY A 175 -1.83 -8.29 13.51
CA GLY A 175 -1.52 -9.70 13.26
C GLY A 175 -1.70 -10.07 11.78
N ILE A 176 -2.82 -9.65 11.17
CA ILE A 176 -3.08 -9.85 9.74
C ILE A 176 -2.13 -9.02 8.88
N LEU A 177 -1.86 -7.77 9.24
CA LEU A 177 -1.00 -6.87 8.48
C LEU A 177 0.45 -7.37 8.37
N ARG A 178 0.94 -8.06 9.41
CA ARG A 178 2.27 -8.70 9.44
C ARG A 178 2.36 -9.88 8.48
N ASP A 179 1.24 -10.54 8.20
CA ASP A 179 1.18 -11.56 7.16
C ASP A 179 1.11 -10.90 5.77
N SER A 180 2.25 -10.89 5.09
CA SER A 180 2.44 -10.20 3.81
C SER A 180 1.62 -10.78 2.64
N GLN A 181 0.99 -11.95 2.81
CA GLN A 181 0.17 -12.59 1.78
C GLN A 181 -1.33 -12.34 1.96
N SER A 182 -1.74 -11.68 3.04
CA SER A 182 -3.15 -11.51 3.37
C SER A 182 -3.83 -10.40 2.55
N GLU A 183 -4.89 -10.78 1.81
CA GLU A 183 -5.89 -9.83 1.32
C GLU A 183 -6.90 -9.54 2.42
N PHE A 184 -7.02 -8.28 2.84
CA PHE A 184 -7.93 -7.93 3.92
C PHE A 184 -8.64 -6.60 3.69
N CYS A 185 -9.73 -6.44 4.43
CA CYS A 185 -10.42 -5.18 4.64
C CYS A 185 -10.79 -5.12 6.11
N PHE A 186 -10.30 -4.13 6.84
CA PHE A 186 -10.40 -4.11 8.29
C PHE A 186 -10.70 -2.69 8.81
N PRO A 187 -11.70 -2.52 9.68
CA PRO A 187 -11.95 -1.23 10.32
C PRO A 187 -10.85 -0.93 11.35
N LEU A 188 -10.38 0.31 11.42
CA LEU A 188 -9.35 0.69 12.37
C LEU A 188 -9.92 0.88 13.78
N GLY A 189 -9.18 0.36 14.77
CA GLY A 189 -9.45 0.65 16.18
C GLY A 189 -9.15 2.10 16.53
N ALA A 190 -9.77 2.59 17.61
CA ALA A 190 -9.61 3.96 18.08
C ALA A 190 -8.16 4.31 18.42
N SER A 191 -7.34 3.33 18.83
CA SER A 191 -5.91 3.52 19.07
C SER A 191 -5.15 3.95 17.81
N LEU A 192 -5.63 3.62 16.61
CA LEU A 192 -5.04 4.05 15.34
C LEU A 192 -5.76 5.27 14.76
N SER A 193 -7.10 5.24 14.72
CA SER A 193 -7.92 6.23 14.03
C SER A 193 -8.35 7.44 14.86
N SER A 194 -8.07 7.45 16.17
CA SER A 194 -8.58 8.47 17.10
C SER A 194 -10.10 8.61 17.07
N GLY A 195 -10.82 7.53 16.73
CA GLY A 195 -12.29 7.50 16.65
C GLY A 195 -12.88 7.83 15.29
N ALA A 196 -12.05 8.08 14.26
CA ALA A 196 -12.51 8.26 12.88
C ALA A 196 -13.09 6.95 12.29
N ASP A 197 -14.04 7.07 11.35
CA ASP A 197 -14.54 5.92 10.57
C ASP A 197 -13.53 5.62 9.47
N ALA A 198 -12.52 4.81 9.83
CA ALA A 198 -11.37 4.54 9.00
C ALA A 198 -11.13 3.05 8.80
N TRP A 199 -10.58 2.73 7.64
CA TRP A 199 -10.40 1.37 7.18
C TRP A 199 -9.01 1.20 6.60
N CYS A 200 -8.44 0.01 6.81
CA CYS A 200 -7.20 -0.41 6.17
C CYS A 200 -7.47 -1.63 5.29
N VAL A 201 -6.99 -1.59 4.06
CA VAL A 201 -7.37 -2.54 3.01
C VAL A 201 -6.19 -2.91 2.13
N THR A 202 -6.16 -4.15 1.66
CA THR A 202 -5.31 -4.55 0.54
C THR A 202 -6.01 -4.22 -0.78
N TYR A 203 -5.32 -3.54 -1.68
CA TYR A 203 -5.74 -3.24 -3.04
C TYR A 203 -4.70 -3.76 -4.03
N LYS A 204 -5.16 -4.40 -5.10
CA LYS A 204 -4.28 -4.88 -6.19
C LYS A 204 -4.49 -4.00 -7.42
N PHE A 205 -3.43 -3.33 -7.85
CA PHE A 205 -3.45 -2.56 -9.08
C PHE A 205 -3.50 -3.50 -10.26
N GLU A 206 -4.56 -3.46 -11.07
CA GLU A 206 -4.63 -4.24 -12.30
C GLU A 206 -3.45 -3.94 -13.22
N LYS A 207 -3.10 -2.65 -13.35
CA LYS A 207 -1.97 -2.17 -14.14
C LYS A 207 -1.32 -0.99 -13.46
N GLN A 208 0.00 -1.04 -13.36
CA GLN A 208 0.79 0.06 -12.83
C GLN A 208 0.66 1.34 -13.67
N THR A 209 0.37 1.21 -14.97
CA THR A 209 0.15 2.35 -15.89
C THR A 209 -1.07 3.21 -15.56
N LEU A 210 -1.93 2.76 -14.64
CA LEU A 210 -3.03 3.57 -14.11
C LEU A 210 -2.51 4.73 -13.24
N LEU A 211 -1.38 4.54 -12.57
CA LEU A 211 -0.80 5.49 -11.64
C LEU A 211 -0.08 6.65 -12.36
N PRO A 212 0.08 7.82 -11.74
CA PRO A 212 0.76 8.96 -12.35
C PRO A 212 2.23 8.62 -12.61
N GLY A 213 2.65 8.68 -13.88
CA GLY A 213 4.01 8.26 -14.25
C GLY A 213 4.27 6.77 -14.04
N ASN A 214 3.23 5.95 -13.97
CA ASN A 214 3.28 4.51 -13.78
C ASN A 214 3.98 4.08 -12.48
N ARG A 215 3.74 4.80 -11.38
CA ARG A 215 4.25 4.51 -10.04
C ARG A 215 3.45 5.24 -8.98
N LEU A 216 3.58 4.83 -7.73
CA LEU A 216 2.95 5.52 -6.61
C LEU A 216 3.45 6.97 -6.51
N PRO A 217 2.54 7.91 -6.22
CA PRO A 217 2.90 9.28 -5.84
C PRO A 217 3.92 9.33 -4.70
N GLU A 218 4.74 10.39 -4.69
CA GLU A 218 5.74 10.59 -3.64
C GLU A 218 5.10 10.75 -2.26
N ASP A 219 3.98 11.46 -2.20
CA ASP A 219 3.16 11.65 -1.01
C ASP A 219 2.41 10.38 -0.56
N GLY A 220 2.43 9.32 -1.37
CA GLY A 220 1.74 8.07 -1.10
C GLY A 220 0.21 8.18 -1.11
N ILE A 221 -0.38 9.25 -1.67
CA ILE A 221 -1.83 9.44 -1.70
C ILE A 221 -2.39 8.99 -3.05
N VAL A 222 -3.26 7.99 -3.01
CA VAL A 222 -3.98 7.50 -4.19
C VAL A 222 -5.48 7.74 -4.01
N PRO A 223 -6.14 8.42 -4.96
CA PRO A 223 -7.56 8.65 -4.91
C PRO A 223 -8.35 7.50 -5.57
N PHE A 224 -9.49 7.13 -4.97
CA PHE A 224 -10.33 6.02 -5.41
C PHE A 224 -11.81 6.43 -5.47
N LEU A 225 -12.60 5.68 -6.24
CA LEU A 225 -14.05 5.60 -6.04
C LEU A 225 -14.39 4.37 -5.19
N LEU A 226 -15.16 4.58 -4.14
CA LEU A 226 -15.65 3.52 -3.27
C LEU A 226 -17.00 3.01 -3.79
N GLU A 227 -16.99 1.85 -4.44
CA GLU A 227 -18.18 1.35 -5.12
C GLU A 227 -19.19 0.72 -4.15
N ALA A 228 -18.73 0.26 -2.99
CA ALA A 228 -19.56 -0.31 -1.94
C ALA A 228 -18.94 -0.03 -0.57
N LYS A 229 -19.79 0.14 0.45
CA LYS A 229 -19.31 0.31 1.82
C LYS A 229 -18.43 -0.89 2.23
N PRO A 230 -17.24 -0.66 2.81
CA PRO A 230 -16.36 -1.73 3.22
C PRO A 230 -17.01 -2.57 4.32
N LYS A 231 -16.60 -3.84 4.37
CA LYS A 231 -17.05 -4.81 5.38
C LYS A 231 -15.83 -5.62 5.81
N LYS A 232 -15.73 -5.85 7.11
CA LYS A 232 -14.61 -6.61 7.70
C LYS A 232 -14.45 -7.95 6.98
N GLN A 233 -13.22 -8.26 6.56
CA GLN A 233 -12.82 -9.49 5.85
C GLN A 233 -13.49 -9.73 4.48
N ILE A 234 -14.20 -8.75 3.91
CA ILE A 234 -14.71 -8.82 2.55
C ILE A 234 -13.83 -7.93 1.67
N PRO A 235 -13.34 -8.41 0.51
CA PRO A 235 -12.56 -7.58 -0.41
C PRO A 235 -13.24 -6.25 -0.69
N VAL A 236 -12.49 -5.17 -0.50
CA VAL A 236 -12.99 -3.82 -0.74
C VAL A 236 -13.23 -3.61 -2.23
N GLN A 237 -14.29 -2.89 -2.58
CA GLN A 237 -14.58 -2.54 -3.97
C GLN A 237 -14.15 -1.10 -4.22
N LEU A 238 -12.89 -0.95 -4.63
CA LEU A 238 -12.28 0.32 -4.99
C LEU A 238 -11.96 0.36 -6.48
N ALA A 239 -12.21 1.50 -7.11
CA ALA A 239 -11.69 1.81 -8.43
C ALA A 239 -10.69 2.95 -8.31
N ALA A 240 -9.41 2.66 -8.57
CA ALA A 240 -8.37 3.68 -8.54
C ALA A 240 -8.59 4.71 -9.66
N ILE A 241 -8.46 5.99 -9.32
CA ILE A 241 -8.58 7.06 -10.30
C ILE A 241 -7.28 7.11 -11.13
N PRO A 242 -7.35 7.19 -12.46
CA PRO A 242 -6.17 7.32 -13.31
C PRO A 242 -5.34 8.56 -12.97
N GLY A 243 -4.02 8.39 -12.91
CA GLY A 243 -3.04 9.43 -12.59
C GLY A 243 -3.15 10.69 -13.46
N LYS A 244 -3.65 10.58 -14.70
CA LYS A 244 -3.87 11.72 -15.59
C LYS A 244 -4.81 12.79 -15.04
N TYR A 245 -5.64 12.49 -14.04
CA TYR A 245 -6.59 13.42 -13.43
C TYR A 245 -6.06 14.20 -12.23
N TYR A 246 -4.87 13.86 -11.73
CA TYR A 246 -4.28 14.48 -10.54
C TYR A 246 -2.77 14.52 -10.59
N LYS A 247 -2.16 14.34 -11.76
CA LYS A 247 -0.73 14.59 -11.96
C LYS A 247 -0.53 16.12 -12.05
N ALA A 248 0.49 16.62 -11.36
CA ALA A 248 0.85 18.04 -11.40
C ALA A 248 1.39 18.46 -12.77
#